data_AF-U7R333-F1
#
_entry.id   AF-U7R333-F1
#
_cell.length_a   1.000
_cell.length_b   1.000
_cell.length_c   1.000
_cell.angle_alpha   90.00
_cell.angle_beta   90.00
_cell.angle_gamma   90.00
#
_symmetry.space_group_name_H-M   'P 1'
#
loop_
_entity.id
_entity.type
_entity.pdbx_description
1 polymer ?
#
loop_
_entity_poly.entity_id
_entity_poly.type
_entity_poly.pdbx_seq_one_letter_code
_entity_poly.pdbx_strand_id
1 'polypeptide(L)'
;MKTKTLVIVLTVAFFVGFLSIFFLTMLVDLNKSATPWILITLLLFPSNYCIQARLKIAESNENTTLTRSELRRLDPIIDMKKSRLTMLIIFYMISAIVIILGLLLINQASDYFNYLISFCCGLVFSSLSSFIYIKSIMDEIQRFKSILLHRTEEEKKTNELLESLKKD
;
A
#
# COMPACT_ATOMS: atom_id res chain seq x y z
N MET A 1 1.64 -1.69 -11.94
CA MET A 1 2.99 -2.22 -11.60
C MET A 1 2.96 -3.76 -11.53
N LYS A 2 3.97 -4.46 -12.07
CA LYS A 2 4.09 -5.94 -11.98
C LYS A 2 4.60 -6.33 -10.59
N THR A 3 4.26 -7.54 -10.10
CA THR A 3 4.70 -8.04 -8.77
C THR A 3 6.23 -8.00 -8.63
N LYS A 4 6.97 -8.40 -9.67
CA LYS A 4 8.44 -8.35 -9.70
C LYS A 4 8.97 -6.94 -9.47
N THR A 5 8.37 -5.94 -10.13
CA THR A 5 8.75 -4.54 -9.97
C THR A 5 8.48 -4.05 -8.56
N LEU A 6 7.36 -4.45 -7.94
CA LEU A 6 7.06 -4.13 -6.55
C LEU A 6 8.12 -4.67 -5.60
N VAL A 7 8.46 -5.95 -5.73
CA VAL A 7 9.50 -6.58 -4.89
C VAL A 7 10.84 -5.88 -5.08
N ILE A 8 11.25 -5.60 -6.32
CA ILE A 8 12.51 -4.89 -6.61
C ILE A 8 12.52 -3.51 -5.92
N VAL A 9 11.46 -2.72 -6.04
CA VAL A 9 11.37 -1.39 -5.41
C VAL A 9 11.48 -1.51 -3.89
N LEU A 10 10.76 -2.46 -3.27
CA LEU A 10 10.82 -2.70 -1.82
C LEU A 10 12.22 -3.11 -1.36
N THR A 11 12.88 -4.01 -2.10
CA THR A 11 14.23 -4.48 -1.78
C THR A 11 15.27 -3.38 -1.94
N VAL A 12 15.21 -2.61 -3.03
CA VAL A 12 16.13 -1.48 -3.24
C VAL A 12 15.93 -0.41 -2.16
N ALA A 13 14.68 -0.05 -1.84
CA ALA A 13 14.38 0.90 -0.79
C ALA A 13 14.87 0.41 0.59
N PHE A 14 14.79 -0.90 0.85
CA PHE A 14 15.35 -1.49 2.05
C PHE A 14 16.87 -1.28 2.15
N PHE A 15 17.63 -1.64 1.11
CA PHE A 15 19.08 -1.48 1.12
C PHE A 15 19.51 -0.01 1.21
N VAL A 16 18.79 0.89 0.53
CA VAL A 16 19.04 2.34 0.63
C VAL A 16 18.80 2.85 2.05
N GLY A 17 17.70 2.46 2.68
CA GLY A 17 17.39 2.83 4.07
C GLY A 17 18.38 2.24 5.08
N PHE A 18 18.79 0.98 4.86
CA PHE A 18 19.78 0.31 5.70
C PHE A 18 21.15 0.98 5.61
N LEU A 19 21.68 1.16 4.41
CA LEU A 19 23.01 1.73 4.20
C LEU A 19 23.08 3.19 4.67
N SER A 20 22.05 3.99 4.37
CA SER A 20 22.04 5.40 4.78
C SER A 20 22.15 5.57 6.30
N ILE A 21 21.41 4.78 7.07
CA ILE A 21 21.47 4.82 8.53
C ILE A 21 22.70 4.14 9.07
N PHE A 22 23.17 3.05 8.46
CA PHE A 22 24.41 2.39 8.87
C PHE A 22 25.63 3.33 8.76
N PHE A 23 25.73 4.13 7.69
CA PHE A 23 26.77 5.16 7.60
C PHE A 23 26.56 6.30 8.60
N LEU A 24 25.30 6.65 8.91
CA LEU A 24 24.98 7.68 9.89
C LEU A 24 25.36 7.25 11.32
N THR A 25 25.13 5.99 11.68
CA THR A 25 25.48 5.44 13.00
C THR A 25 26.99 5.35 13.22
N MET A 26 27.79 5.28 12.14
CA MET A 26 29.25 5.40 12.23
C MET A 26 29.72 6.82 12.54
N LEU A 27 28.91 7.84 12.23
CA LEU A 27 29.24 9.25 12.44
C LEU A 27 28.64 9.82 13.74
N VAL A 28 27.56 9.21 14.24
CA VAL A 28 26.79 9.71 15.39
C VAL A 28 26.49 8.57 16.37
N ASP A 29 26.84 8.77 17.63
CA ASP A 29 26.62 7.81 18.71
C ASP A 29 25.15 7.80 19.15
N LEU A 30 24.38 6.83 18.64
CA LEU A 30 22.94 6.71 18.92
C LEU A 30 22.62 6.12 20.30
N ASN A 31 23.63 5.68 21.05
CA ASN A 31 23.52 4.97 22.34
C ASN A 31 22.79 5.74 23.46
N LYS A 32 22.52 7.04 23.29
CA LYS A 32 21.78 7.87 24.27
C LYS A 32 20.34 8.18 23.87
N SER A 33 19.89 7.75 22.69
CA SER A 33 18.54 8.05 22.21
C SER A 33 17.55 7.02 22.74
N ALA A 34 16.47 7.50 23.36
CA ALA A 34 15.33 6.68 23.75
C ALA A 34 14.84 5.81 22.58
N THR A 35 14.39 4.59 22.89
CA THR A 35 13.86 3.61 21.94
C THR A 35 12.92 4.29 20.94
N PRO A 36 13.22 4.28 19.63
CA PRO A 36 12.47 5.07 18.67
C PRO A 36 11.20 4.32 18.28
N TRP A 37 10.20 4.33 19.18
CA TRP A 37 8.83 3.85 18.90
C TRP A 37 8.23 4.46 17.63
N ILE A 38 8.71 5.66 17.27
CA ILE A 38 8.38 6.34 16.03
C ILE A 38 8.69 5.51 14.77
N LEU A 39 9.66 4.60 14.80
CA LEU A 39 9.95 3.70 13.69
C LEU A 39 8.80 2.73 13.42
N ILE A 40 8.14 2.24 14.47
CA ILE A 40 6.99 1.35 14.34
C ILE A 40 5.81 2.12 13.75
N THR A 41 5.57 3.35 14.22
CA THR A 41 4.51 4.21 13.69
C THR A 41 4.73 4.53 12.21
N LEU A 42 5.96 4.91 11.82
CA LEU A 42 6.33 5.18 10.44
C LEU A 42 6.23 3.93 9.56
N LEU A 43 6.62 2.76 10.07
CA LEU A 43 6.49 1.48 9.37
C LEU A 43 5.01 1.17 9.08
N LEU A 44 4.12 1.38 10.05
CA LEU A 44 2.71 1.04 9.94
C LEU A 44 1.88 2.10 9.18
N PHE A 45 2.40 3.31 8.99
CA PHE A 45 1.66 4.38 8.33
C PHE A 45 1.08 3.99 6.94
N PRO A 46 1.84 3.36 6.03
CA PRO A 46 1.32 2.89 4.74
C PRO A 46 0.26 1.77 4.85
N SER A 47 0.22 1.04 5.96
CA SER A 47 -0.75 -0.04 6.17
C SER A 47 -2.19 0.46 6.17
N ASN A 48 -2.43 1.65 6.75
CA ASN A 48 -3.77 2.24 6.80
C ASN A 48 -4.29 2.55 5.39
N TYR A 49 -3.44 3.08 4.51
CA TYR A 49 -3.80 3.32 3.11
C TYR A 49 -4.03 2.03 2.32
N CYS A 50 -3.30 0.96 2.66
CA CYS A 50 -3.48 -0.35 2.06
C CYS A 50 -4.86 -0.94 2.41
N ILE A 51 -5.31 -0.78 3.66
CA ILE A 51 -6.64 -1.18 4.11
C ILE A 51 -7.72 -0.35 3.41
N GLN A 52 -7.56 0.97 3.36
CA GLN A 52 -8.50 1.85 2.65
C GLN A 52 -8.62 1.51 1.16
N ALA A 53 -7.50 1.24 0.48
CA ALA A 53 -7.50 0.83 -0.91
C ALA A 53 -8.26 -0.51 -1.09
N ARG A 54 -8.05 -1.47 -0.19
CA ARG A 54 -8.76 -2.77 -0.24
C ARG A 54 -10.27 -2.61 -0.07
N LEU A 55 -10.72 -1.78 0.86
CA LEU A 55 -12.14 -1.51 1.08
C LEU A 55 -12.77 -0.82 -0.13
N LYS A 56 -12.11 0.20 -0.70
CA LYS A 56 -12.59 0.87 -1.93
C LYS A 56 -12.70 -0.07 -3.13
N ILE A 57 -11.81 -1.06 -3.26
CA ILE A 57 -11.94 -2.09 -4.30
C ILE A 57 -13.19 -2.95 -4.07
N ALA A 58 -13.50 -3.30 -2.82
CA ALA A 58 -14.68 -4.10 -2.49
C ALA A 58 -15.97 -3.33 -2.81
N GLU A 59 -16.08 -2.08 -2.37
CA GLU A 59 -17.22 -1.19 -2.65
C GLU A 59 -17.43 -0.95 -4.16
N SER A 60 -16.32 -0.84 -4.91
CA SER A 60 -16.36 -0.67 -6.36
C SER A 60 -16.88 -1.90 -7.10
N ASN A 61 -16.91 -3.08 -6.47
CA ASN A 61 -17.42 -4.30 -7.12
C ASN A 61 -18.95 -4.42 -6.97
N GLU A 62 -19.50 -3.92 -5.86
CA GLU A 62 -20.94 -4.05 -5.54
C GLU A 62 -21.83 -3.09 -6.32
N ASN A 63 -21.30 -1.95 -6.76
CA ASN A 63 -22.07 -0.84 -7.35
C ASN A 63 -22.07 -0.79 -8.89
N THR A 64 -21.82 -1.91 -9.57
CA THR A 64 -21.53 -1.85 -11.01
C THR A 64 -22.71 -2.26 -11.90
N THR A 65 -23.10 -1.34 -12.79
CA THR A 65 -23.96 -1.53 -13.97
C THR A 65 -23.29 -2.37 -15.08
N LEU A 66 -22.25 -3.15 -14.73
CA LEU A 66 -21.42 -3.85 -15.71
C LEU A 66 -22.12 -5.07 -16.28
N THR A 67 -21.86 -5.33 -17.56
CA THR A 67 -22.35 -6.55 -18.21
C THR A 67 -21.63 -7.77 -17.63
N ARG A 68 -22.31 -8.93 -17.58
CA ARG A 68 -21.73 -10.20 -17.08
C ARG A 68 -20.39 -10.59 -17.74
N SER A 69 -20.18 -10.20 -19.00
CA SER A 69 -18.93 -10.41 -19.74
C SER A 69 -17.79 -9.47 -19.30
N GLU A 70 -18.10 -8.23 -18.94
CA GLU A 70 -17.14 -7.26 -18.40
C GLU A 70 -16.73 -7.65 -16.98
N LEU A 71 -17.70 -8.06 -16.15
CA LEU A 71 -17.47 -8.54 -14.80
C LEU A 71 -16.51 -9.74 -14.77
N ARG A 72 -16.72 -10.74 -15.64
CA ARG A 72 -15.85 -11.91 -15.77
C ARG A 72 -14.40 -11.57 -16.13
N ARG A 73 -14.15 -10.45 -16.82
CA ARG A 73 -12.80 -9.98 -17.15
C ARG A 73 -12.20 -9.14 -16.01
N LEU A 74 -13.03 -8.44 -15.26
CA LEU A 74 -12.63 -7.54 -14.19
C LEU A 74 -12.32 -8.28 -12.88
N ASP A 75 -13.12 -9.28 -12.52
CA ASP A 75 -12.96 -10.10 -11.31
C ASP A 75 -11.53 -10.62 -11.10
N PRO A 76 -10.88 -11.31 -12.08
CA PRO A 76 -9.52 -11.82 -11.89
C PRO A 76 -8.49 -10.70 -11.71
N ILE A 77 -8.72 -9.51 -12.29
CA ILE A 77 -7.82 -8.35 -12.14
C ILE A 77 -7.97 -7.78 -10.73
N ILE A 78 -9.20 -7.67 -10.24
CA ILE A 78 -9.53 -7.22 -8.88
C ILE A 78 -8.92 -8.18 -7.85
N ASP A 79 -9.12 -9.48 -8.02
CA ASP A 79 -8.62 -10.49 -7.08
C ASP A 79 -7.09 -10.51 -7.02
N MET A 80 -6.42 -10.35 -8.17
CA MET A 80 -4.97 -10.22 -8.20
C MET A 80 -4.49 -8.97 -7.45
N LYS A 81 -5.19 -7.84 -7.55
CA LYS A 81 -4.84 -6.61 -6.80
C LYS A 81 -5.13 -6.75 -5.30
N LYS A 82 -6.27 -7.34 -4.93
CA LYS A 82 -6.63 -7.66 -3.53
C LYS A 82 -5.57 -8.55 -2.89
N SER A 83 -5.17 -9.62 -3.57
CA SER A 83 -4.13 -10.54 -3.09
C SER A 83 -2.81 -9.81 -2.82
N ARG A 84 -2.40 -8.90 -3.71
CA ARG A 84 -1.17 -8.09 -3.52
C ARG A 84 -1.27 -7.11 -2.36
N LEU A 85 -2.42 -6.45 -2.17
CA LEU A 85 -2.65 -5.60 -0.99
C LEU A 85 -2.62 -6.43 0.30
N THR A 86 -3.18 -7.65 0.29
CA THR A 86 -3.09 -8.58 1.43
C THR A 86 -1.65 -8.98 1.73
N MET A 87 -0.83 -9.27 0.71
CA MET A 87 0.61 -9.54 0.93
C MET A 87 1.33 -8.36 1.58
N LEU A 88 1.02 -7.13 1.18
CA LEU A 88 1.59 -5.91 1.81
C LEU A 88 1.17 -5.78 3.27
N ILE A 89 -0.10 -6.06 3.60
CA ILE A 89 -0.58 -6.05 4.98
C ILE A 89 0.19 -7.08 5.83
N ILE A 90 0.37 -8.29 5.31
CA ILE A 90 1.15 -9.34 5.99
C ILE A 90 2.61 -8.89 6.19
N PHE A 91 3.21 -8.27 5.17
CA PHE A 91 4.56 -7.72 5.27
C PHE A 91 4.70 -6.68 6.39
N TYR A 92 3.74 -5.75 6.54
CA TYR A 92 3.78 -4.77 7.63
C TYR A 92 3.65 -5.43 9.01
N MET A 93 2.76 -6.42 9.15
CA MET A 93 2.56 -7.15 10.40
C MET A 93 3.82 -7.91 10.82
N ILE A 94 4.41 -8.67 9.90
CA ILE A 94 5.66 -9.41 10.17
C ILE A 94 6.79 -8.44 10.50
N SER A 95 6.94 -7.37 9.71
CA SER A 95 7.99 -6.36 9.94
C SER A 95 7.85 -5.69 11.31
N ALA A 96 6.63 -5.34 11.73
CA ALA A 96 6.39 -4.75 13.04
C ALA A 96 6.76 -5.71 14.18
N ILE A 97 6.38 -6.99 14.06
CA ILE A 97 6.74 -8.01 15.04
C ILE A 97 8.25 -8.16 15.14
N VAL A 98 8.96 -8.22 14.01
CA VAL A 98 10.42 -8.33 13.97
C VAL A 98 11.09 -7.14 14.66
N ILE A 99 10.63 -5.91 14.39
CA ILE A 99 11.15 -4.70 15.04
C ILE A 99 10.89 -4.74 16.55
N ILE A 100 9.68 -5.08 16.98
CA ILE A 100 9.33 -5.16 18.42
C ILE A 100 10.19 -6.19 19.12
N LEU A 101 10.30 -7.41 18.58
CA LEU A 101 11.13 -8.47 19.16
C LEU A 101 12.60 -8.06 19.22
N GLY A 102 13.12 -7.45 18.16
CA GLY A 102 14.49 -6.98 18.15
C GLY A 102 14.76 -5.89 19.18
N LEU A 103 13.87 -4.91 19.33
CA LEU A 103 13.99 -3.83 20.33
C LEU A 103 13.86 -4.35 21.77
N LEU A 104 13.13 -5.43 22.01
CA LEU A 104 12.97 -6.04 23.34
C LEU A 104 14.13 -6.97 23.71
N LEU A 105 14.70 -7.69 22.74
CA LEU A 105 15.72 -8.71 22.98
C LEU A 105 17.14 -8.15 22.96
N ILE A 106 17.41 -7.10 22.19
CA ILE A 106 18.76 -6.55 22.04
C ILE A 106 19.01 -5.43 23.04
N ASN A 107 20.08 -5.56 23.82
CA ASN A 107 20.51 -4.52 24.76
C ASN A 107 20.98 -3.26 24.01
N GLN A 108 20.52 -2.09 24.45
CA GLN A 108 20.81 -0.79 23.85
C GLN A 108 22.31 -0.45 23.87
N ALA A 109 23.05 -0.94 24.86
CA ALA A 109 24.49 -0.68 24.99
C ALA A 109 25.36 -1.59 24.10
N SER A 110 24.75 -2.48 23.32
CA SER A 110 25.48 -3.42 22.46
C SER A 110 25.70 -2.85 21.06
N ASP A 111 26.83 -3.15 20.44
CA ASP A 111 27.10 -2.83 19.03
C ASP A 111 26.03 -3.41 18.07
N TYR A 112 25.36 -4.50 18.47
CA TYR A 112 24.24 -5.09 17.73
C TYR A 112 23.02 -4.16 17.64
N PHE A 113 22.90 -3.19 18.55
CA PHE A 113 21.81 -2.22 18.53
C PHE A 113 21.88 -1.30 17.30
N ASN A 114 23.07 -0.89 16.88
CA ASN A 114 23.25 -0.05 15.68
C ASN A 114 22.85 -0.79 14.39
N TYR A 115 23.18 -2.07 14.30
CA TYR A 115 22.73 -2.93 13.19
C TYR A 115 21.21 -3.09 13.19
N LEU A 116 20.61 -3.27 14.37
CA LEU A 116 19.16 -3.36 14.50
C LEU A 116 18.46 -2.07 14.08
N ILE A 117 18.94 -0.91 14.51
CA ILE A 117 18.35 0.38 14.11
C ILE A 117 18.45 0.58 12.59
N SER A 118 19.61 0.24 12.00
CA SER A 118 19.79 0.29 10.54
C SER A 118 18.82 -0.65 9.82
N PHE A 119 18.62 -1.85 10.34
CA PHE A 119 17.64 -2.82 9.82
C PHE A 119 16.21 -2.30 9.92
N CYS A 120 15.82 -1.72 11.06
CA CYS A 120 14.51 -1.11 11.26
C CYS A 120 14.25 0.02 10.26
N CYS A 121 15.23 0.89 10.06
CA CYS A 121 15.13 1.98 9.09
C CYS A 121 15.03 1.46 7.65
N GLY A 122 15.76 0.40 7.29
CA GLY A 122 15.57 -0.30 6.02
C GLY A 122 14.12 -0.76 5.82
N LEU A 123 13.51 -1.37 6.85
CA LEU A 123 12.10 -1.78 6.79
C LEU A 123 11.14 -0.59 6.66
N VAL A 124 11.40 0.52 7.36
CA VAL A 124 10.61 1.76 7.25
C VAL A 124 10.66 2.32 5.84
N PHE A 125 11.85 2.44 5.24
CA PHE A 125 12.00 2.94 3.87
C PHE A 125 11.32 2.01 2.85
N SER A 126 11.46 0.70 3.03
CA SER A 126 10.75 -0.30 2.23
C SER A 126 9.23 -0.09 2.33
N SER A 127 8.72 0.05 3.56
CA SER A 127 7.31 0.34 3.81
C SER A 127 6.84 1.64 3.14
N LEU A 128 7.59 2.75 3.28
CA LEU A 128 7.22 4.02 2.64
C LEU A 128 7.22 3.93 1.12
N SER A 129 8.17 3.20 0.52
CA SER A 129 8.23 3.03 -0.94
C SER A 129 6.99 2.32 -1.51
N SER A 130 6.35 1.45 -0.72
CA SER A 130 5.10 0.79 -1.10
C SER A 130 3.95 1.77 -1.36
N PHE A 131 4.01 2.99 -0.79
CA PHE A 131 2.96 3.99 -0.92
C PHE A 131 2.72 4.37 -2.39
N ILE A 132 3.78 4.37 -3.20
CA ILE A 132 3.70 4.63 -4.65
C ILE A 132 2.79 3.59 -5.32
N TYR A 133 2.91 2.33 -4.93
CA TYR A 133 2.07 1.25 -5.45
C TYR A 133 0.62 1.37 -4.98
N ILE A 134 0.41 1.63 -3.69
CA ILE A 134 -0.93 1.80 -3.10
C ILE A 134 -1.64 2.99 -3.76
N LYS A 135 -0.95 4.11 -3.94
CA LYS A 135 -1.46 5.29 -4.65
C LYS A 135 -1.87 4.95 -6.09
N SER A 136 -1.02 4.24 -6.83
CA SER A 136 -1.35 3.81 -8.19
C SER A 136 -2.62 2.97 -8.27
N ILE A 137 -2.87 2.09 -7.28
CA ILE A 137 -4.13 1.34 -7.20
C ILE A 137 -5.30 2.28 -6.90
N MET A 138 -5.14 3.20 -5.95
CA MET A 138 -6.17 4.16 -5.56
C MET A 138 -6.62 5.02 -6.74
N ASP A 139 -5.66 5.54 -7.52
CA ASP A 139 -5.91 6.35 -8.71
C ASP A 139 -6.65 5.54 -9.79
N GLU A 140 -6.30 4.27 -9.96
CA GLU A 140 -6.98 3.37 -10.91
C GLU A 140 -8.43 3.08 -10.51
N ILE A 141 -8.69 2.85 -9.22
CA ILE A 141 -10.07 2.67 -8.70
C ILE A 141 -10.88 3.96 -8.93
N GLN A 142 -10.29 5.12 -8.63
CA GLN A 142 -10.98 6.40 -8.81
C GLN A 142 -11.29 6.66 -10.29
N ARG A 143 -10.35 6.36 -11.19
CA ARG A 143 -10.58 6.45 -12.63
C ARG A 143 -11.69 5.50 -13.09
N PHE A 144 -11.69 4.27 -12.59
CA PHE A 144 -12.73 3.29 -12.89
C PHE A 144 -14.12 3.78 -12.44
N LYS A 145 -14.22 4.28 -11.20
CA LYS A 145 -15.46 4.87 -10.66
C LYS A 145 -15.95 6.04 -11.50
N SER A 146 -15.04 6.91 -11.96
CA SER A 146 -15.38 8.05 -12.83
C SER A 146 -15.95 7.61 -14.18
N ILE A 147 -15.38 6.57 -14.79
CA ILE A 147 -15.87 6.02 -16.07
C ILE A 147 -17.28 5.44 -15.90
N LEU A 148 -17.52 4.69 -14.83
CA LEU A 148 -18.84 4.12 -14.55
C LEU A 148 -19.90 5.19 -14.33
N LEU A 149 -19.57 6.24 -13.57
CA LEU A 149 -20.47 7.35 -13.32
C LEU A 149 -20.88 8.04 -14.64
N HIS A 150 -19.92 8.29 -15.54
CA HIS A 150 -20.19 8.90 -16.84
C HIS A 150 -21.10 8.01 -17.71
N ARG A 151 -20.90 6.69 -17.69
CA ARG A 151 -21.79 5.74 -18.41
C ARG A 151 -23.22 5.79 -17.88
N THR A 152 -23.39 5.78 -16.56
CA THR A 152 -24.73 5.86 -15.94
C THR A 152 -25.42 7.19 -16.28
N GLU A 153 -24.68 8.30 -16.33
CA GLU A 153 -25.22 9.60 -16.75
C GLU A 153 -25.62 9.64 -18.23
N GLU A 154 -24.83 9.04 -19.12
CA GLU A 154 -25.15 8.92 -20.54
C GLU A 154 -26.39 8.05 -20.79
N GLU A 155 -26.50 6.90 -20.10
CA GLU A 155 -27.70 6.06 -20.17
C GLU A 155 -28.94 6.81 -19.67
N LYS A 156 -28.81 7.56 -18.56
CA LYS A 156 -29.90 8.37 -18.04
C LYS A 156 -30.37 9.43 -19.04
N LYS A 157 -29.43 10.19 -19.62
CA LYS A 157 -29.75 11.18 -20.66
C LYS A 157 -30.40 10.56 -21.89
N THR A 158 -29.92 9.40 -22.32
CA THR A 158 -30.47 8.69 -23.47
C THR A 158 -31.91 8.22 -23.19
N ASN A 159 -32.16 7.69 -21.99
CA ASN A 159 -33.50 7.27 -21.58
C ASN A 159 -34.47 8.46 -21.47
N GLU A 160 -34.03 9.58 -20.91
CA GLU A 160 -34.83 10.82 -20.85
C GLU A 160 -35.21 11.32 -22.26
N LEU A 161 -34.27 11.28 -23.21
CA LEU A 161 -34.53 11.64 -24.61
C LEU A 161 -35.52 10.67 -25.27
N LEU A 162 -35.35 9.37 -25.08
CA LEU A 162 -36.27 8.36 -25.62
C LEU A 162 -37.69 8.47 -25.04
N GLU A 163 -37.82 8.82 -23.76
CA GLU A 163 -39.12 9.10 -23.15
C GLU A 163 -39.77 10.37 -23.70
N SER A 164 -38.98 11.40 -23.99
CA SER A 164 -39.50 12.63 -24.62
C SER A 164 -40.02 12.37 -26.03
N LEU A 165 -39.33 11.52 -26.82
CA LEU A 165 -39.73 11.15 -28.17
C LEU A 165 -40.95 10.20 -28.23
N LYS A 166 -41.28 9.50 -27.15
CA LYS A 166 -42.47 8.63 -27.07
C LYS A 166 -43.75 9.38 -26.68
N LYS A 167 -43.62 10.64 -26.24
CA LYS A 167 -44.76 11.47 -25.82
C LYS A 167 -45.32 12.33 -26.95
N ASP A 168 -44.62 12.41 -28.07
CA ASP A 168 -45.09 12.95 -29.35
C ASP A 168 -45.65 11.83 -30.25
#